data_AF-A0A1B9BY54-F1
#
_entry.id   AF-A0A1B9BY54-F1
#
_cell.length_a   1.000
_cell.length_b   1.000
_cell.length_c   1.000
_cell.angle_alpha   90.00
_cell.angle_beta   90.00
_cell.angle_gamma   90.00
#
_symmetry.space_group_name_H-M   'P 1'
#
loop_
_entity.id
_entity.type
_entity.pdbx_description
1 polymer ?
#
loop_
_entity_poly.entity_id
_entity_poly.type
_entity_poly.pdbx_seq_one_letter_code
_entity_poly.pdbx_strand_id
1 'polypeptide(L)'
;MNTMDIIEAAEILNVRHDADHLVVKAAYHALAKRHHPDHGGDTDVMQRVNDAHNYMSTRSQAARLAEWERLQPKPQQPPRPSGKVGQFDEACAREAARKASSPNPTPPSAGPTTKPWKPALTTRQKFEIWRYRQPRIVRWLLILSRFLLILIGRLAVVAAMFYGYAEAVRWSIASLAHGWYALLIIFPGIMVVLAGLMVTVIIAMNFLHGGWKGLSDFLNDRGHEGLTVPSDAWTRKTTRTSGRTRWI
;
A
#
# COMPACT_ATOMS: atom_id res chain seq x y z
N MET A 1 -28.02 -10.91 19.62
CA MET A 1 -26.76 -10.62 18.90
C MET A 1 -25.92 -9.76 19.82
N ASN A 2 -24.83 -10.29 20.38
CA ASN A 2 -23.89 -9.44 21.11
C ASN A 2 -23.27 -8.46 20.11
N THR A 3 -23.41 -7.18 20.40
CA THR A 3 -22.83 -6.12 19.58
C THR A 3 -21.33 -6.10 19.86
N MET A 4 -20.52 -6.53 18.89
CA MET A 4 -19.06 -6.48 18.97
C MET A 4 -18.61 -5.01 19.17
N ASP A 5 -17.69 -4.77 20.12
CA ASP A 5 -17.09 -3.45 20.30
C ASP A 5 -15.75 -3.32 19.53
N ILE A 6 -15.22 -2.10 19.42
CA ILE A 6 -13.98 -1.86 18.69
C ILE A 6 -12.74 -2.43 19.38
N ILE A 7 -12.74 -2.53 20.71
CA ILE A 7 -11.60 -3.04 21.48
C ILE A 7 -11.49 -4.55 21.22
N GLU A 8 -12.60 -5.26 21.35
CA GLU A 8 -12.76 -6.68 21.07
C GLU A 8 -12.41 -7.00 19.61
N ALA A 9 -12.94 -6.22 18.65
CA ALA A 9 -12.63 -6.44 17.23
C ALA A 9 -11.13 -6.24 16.91
N ALA A 10 -10.50 -5.22 17.49
CA ALA A 10 -9.07 -4.96 17.31
C ALA A 10 -8.19 -6.03 17.98
N GLU A 11 -8.61 -6.52 19.16
CA GLU A 11 -7.93 -7.57 19.90
C GLU A 11 -7.99 -8.93 19.18
N ILE A 12 -9.17 -9.33 18.68
CA ILE A 12 -9.36 -10.55 17.90
C ILE A 12 -8.47 -10.56 16.65
N LEU A 13 -8.37 -9.44 15.95
CA LEU A 13 -7.51 -9.31 14.77
C LEU A 13 -6.03 -9.07 15.11
N ASN A 14 -5.69 -8.84 16.38
CA ASN A 14 -4.36 -8.46 16.85
C ASN A 14 -3.77 -7.25 16.10
N VAL A 15 -4.58 -6.20 15.94
CA VAL A 15 -4.19 -4.94 15.29
C VAL A 15 -4.52 -3.76 16.21
N ARG A 16 -3.97 -2.58 15.89
CA ARG A 16 -4.38 -1.35 16.58
C ARG A 16 -5.80 -0.95 16.17
N HIS A 17 -6.55 -0.33 17.08
CA HIS A 17 -7.89 0.21 16.81
C HIS A 17 -7.90 1.25 15.68
N ASP A 18 -6.79 1.98 15.52
CA ASP A 18 -6.56 2.97 14.45
C ASP A 18 -5.83 2.40 13.23
N ALA A 19 -5.69 1.06 13.12
CA ALA A 19 -4.98 0.45 12.01
C ALA A 19 -5.63 0.77 10.66
N ASP A 20 -4.79 0.96 9.64
CA ASP A 20 -5.21 1.18 8.26
C ASP A 20 -5.93 -0.05 7.68
N HIS A 21 -6.82 0.16 6.70
CA HIS A 21 -7.64 -0.90 6.11
C HIS A 21 -6.79 -2.03 5.52
N LEU A 22 -5.64 -1.69 4.91
CA LEU A 22 -4.71 -2.69 4.38
C LEU A 22 -4.11 -3.58 5.48
N VAL A 23 -3.86 -3.01 6.67
CA VAL A 23 -3.34 -3.76 7.82
C VAL A 23 -4.40 -4.68 8.39
N VAL A 24 -5.64 -4.19 8.53
CA VAL A 24 -6.81 -4.99 8.95
C VAL A 24 -7.02 -6.18 8.02
N LYS A 25 -6.99 -5.95 6.70
CA LYS A 25 -7.14 -6.99 5.68
C LYS A 25 -6.01 -8.02 5.72
N ALA A 26 -4.76 -7.57 5.89
CA ALA A 26 -3.61 -8.47 6.00
C ALA A 26 -3.69 -9.35 7.26
N ALA A 27 -4.07 -8.77 8.40
CA ALA A 27 -4.26 -9.50 9.65
C ALA A 27 -5.39 -10.54 9.53
N TYR A 28 -6.52 -10.17 8.93
CA TYR A 28 -7.61 -11.08 8.61
C TYR A 28 -7.15 -12.27 7.77
N HIS A 29 -6.45 -12.04 6.65
CA HIS A 29 -5.97 -13.15 5.81
C HIS A 29 -4.98 -14.06 6.55
N ALA A 30 -4.13 -13.51 7.41
CA ALA A 30 -3.20 -14.28 8.22
C ALA A 30 -3.92 -15.19 9.25
N LEU A 31 -4.97 -14.67 9.90
CA LEU A 31 -5.78 -15.43 10.86
C LEU A 31 -6.68 -16.45 10.17
N ALA A 32 -7.35 -16.05 9.08
CA ALA A 32 -8.20 -16.92 8.28
C ALA A 32 -7.41 -18.14 7.79
N LYS A 33 -6.20 -17.95 7.27
CA LYS A 33 -5.34 -19.07 6.83
C LYS A 33 -5.03 -20.07 7.95
N ARG A 34 -4.97 -19.63 9.21
CA ARG A 34 -4.66 -20.47 10.37
C ARG A 34 -5.89 -21.17 10.95
N HIS A 35 -7.04 -20.49 10.96
CA HIS A 35 -8.26 -20.97 11.63
C HIS A 35 -9.35 -21.46 10.66
N HIS A 36 -9.07 -21.52 9.36
CA HIS A 36 -10.05 -22.02 8.39
C HIS A 36 -10.43 -23.49 8.67
N PRO A 37 -11.73 -23.85 8.64
CA PRO A 37 -12.18 -25.23 8.88
C PRO A 37 -11.59 -26.23 7.87
N ASP A 38 -11.45 -25.84 6.60
CA ASP A 38 -10.81 -26.69 5.57
C ASP A 38 -9.32 -27.01 5.84
N HIS A 39 -8.69 -26.29 6.77
CA HIS A 39 -7.32 -26.53 7.21
C HIS A 39 -7.26 -27.13 8.62
N GLY A 40 -8.38 -27.68 9.11
CA GLY A 40 -8.49 -28.24 10.46
C GLY A 40 -8.60 -27.20 11.57
N GLY A 41 -8.96 -25.96 11.24
CA GLY A 41 -9.22 -24.90 12.20
C GLY A 41 -10.60 -24.98 12.83
N ASP A 42 -10.81 -24.16 13.86
CA ASP A 42 -12.08 -24.08 14.60
C ASP A 42 -13.05 -23.09 13.92
N THR A 43 -14.25 -23.58 13.59
CA THR A 43 -15.32 -22.80 12.96
C THR A 43 -15.75 -21.63 13.84
N ASP A 44 -15.81 -21.80 15.15
CA ASP A 44 -16.26 -20.75 16.09
C ASP A 44 -15.23 -19.62 16.19
N VAL A 45 -13.94 -19.96 16.11
CA VAL A 45 -12.86 -18.97 16.04
C VAL A 45 -12.91 -18.22 14.72
N MET A 46 -13.10 -18.93 13.60
CA MET A 46 -13.18 -18.30 12.28
C MET A 46 -14.38 -17.36 12.18
N GLN A 47 -15.52 -17.71 12.78
CA GLN A 47 -16.70 -16.85 12.83
C GLN A 47 -16.40 -15.53 13.57
N ARG A 48 -15.74 -15.59 14.74
CA ARG A 48 -15.33 -14.38 15.48
C ARG A 48 -14.36 -13.50 14.68
N VAL A 49 -13.43 -14.10 13.94
CA VAL A 49 -12.51 -13.37 13.05
C VAL A 49 -13.26 -12.68 11.90
N ASN A 50 -14.26 -13.33 11.32
CA ASN A 50 -15.12 -12.75 10.29
C ASN A 50 -15.91 -11.55 10.83
N ASP A 51 -16.52 -11.71 12.02
CA ASP A 51 -17.30 -10.65 12.66
C ASP A 51 -16.41 -9.44 13.00
N ALA A 52 -15.18 -9.68 13.49
CA ALA A 52 -14.21 -8.63 13.78
C ALA A 52 -13.78 -7.88 12.50
N HIS A 53 -13.50 -8.61 11.42
CA HIS A 53 -13.14 -8.02 10.13
C HIS A 53 -14.30 -7.21 9.54
N ASN A 54 -15.53 -7.72 9.60
CA ASN A 54 -16.71 -7.01 9.12
C ASN A 54 -16.96 -5.72 9.91
N TYR A 55 -16.80 -5.76 11.23
CA TYR A 55 -16.91 -4.58 12.08
C TYR A 55 -15.85 -3.51 11.72
N MET A 56 -14.59 -3.91 11.53
CA MET A 56 -13.47 -3.00 11.24
C MET A 56 -13.48 -2.46 9.80
N SER A 57 -13.98 -3.23 8.83
CA SER A 57 -14.00 -2.85 7.41
C SER A 57 -15.19 -1.95 7.04
N THR A 58 -16.31 -2.06 7.75
CA THR A 58 -17.51 -1.23 7.52
C THR A 58 -17.37 0.19 8.05
N ARG A 59 -16.46 0.44 9.00
CA ARG A 59 -16.26 1.75 9.63
C ARG A 59 -14.98 2.43 9.14
N SER A 60 -15.09 3.72 8.85
CA SER A 60 -13.91 4.54 8.56
C SER A 60 -12.98 4.61 9.78
N GLN A 61 -11.68 4.84 9.53
CA GLN A 61 -10.68 4.99 10.60
C GLN A 61 -11.05 6.08 11.61
N ALA A 62 -11.64 7.19 11.14
CA ALA A 62 -12.09 8.28 12.00
C ALA A 62 -13.28 7.88 12.89
N ALA A 63 -14.27 7.15 12.34
CA ALA A 63 -15.40 6.65 13.13
C ALA A 63 -14.95 5.66 14.21
N ARG A 64 -14.02 4.78 13.86
CA ARG A 64 -13.35 3.85 14.78
C ARG A 64 -12.67 4.58 15.92
N LEU A 65 -11.86 5.59 15.62
CA LEU A 65 -11.16 6.37 16.64
C LEU A 65 -12.14 7.09 17.59
N ALA A 66 -13.19 7.71 17.06
CA ALA A 66 -14.21 8.37 17.87
C ALA A 66 -15.02 7.41 18.75
N GLU A 67 -15.22 6.16 18.31
CA GLU A 67 -15.84 5.11 19.13
C GLU A 67 -14.91 4.66 20.26
N TRP A 68 -13.63 4.44 19.95
CA TRP A 68 -12.62 4.11 20.95
C TRP A 68 -12.45 5.20 22.01
N GLU A 69 -12.43 6.49 21.62
CA GLU A 69 -12.38 7.63 22.55
C GLU A 69 -13.59 7.70 23.49
N ARG A 70 -14.77 7.25 23.04
CA ARG A 70 -15.97 7.18 23.88
C ARG A 70 -15.90 6.06 24.91
N LEU A 71 -15.23 4.96 24.58
CA LEU A 71 -15.03 3.81 25.47
C LEU A 71 -13.89 4.00 26.46
N GLN A 72 -12.95 4.93 26.18
CA GLN A 72 -11.92 5.30 27.13
C GLN A 72 -12.60 5.74 28.45
N PRO A 73 -12.24 5.13 29.61
CA PRO A 73 -12.71 5.63 30.88
C PRO A 73 -12.25 7.07 30.99
N LYS A 74 -13.20 8.03 30.94
CA LYS A 74 -12.88 9.44 31.15
C LYS A 74 -12.06 9.50 32.43
N PRO A 75 -10.84 10.07 32.41
CA PRO A 75 -10.07 10.27 33.62
C PRO A 75 -11.04 10.90 34.61
N GLN A 76 -11.32 10.20 35.72
CA GLN A 76 -12.12 10.77 36.78
C GLN A 76 -11.43 12.08 37.11
N GLN A 77 -12.05 13.19 36.71
CA GLN A 77 -11.50 14.49 37.05
C GLN A 77 -11.41 14.44 38.56
N PRO A 78 -10.20 14.64 39.14
CA PRO A 78 -10.08 14.66 40.58
C PRO A 78 -11.17 15.62 41.07
N PRO A 79 -11.94 15.23 42.11
CA PRO A 79 -13.11 15.98 42.55
C PRO A 79 -12.69 17.44 42.57
N ARG A 80 -13.28 18.24 41.68
CA ARG A 80 -12.97 19.66 41.59
C ARG A 80 -13.12 20.14 43.03
N PRO A 81 -12.05 20.59 43.70
CA PRO A 81 -12.19 21.10 45.05
C PRO A 81 -13.29 22.15 44.92
N SER A 82 -14.37 21.96 45.68
CA SER A 82 -15.53 22.84 45.66
C SER A 82 -15.04 24.20 46.13
N GLY A 83 -14.48 24.97 45.22
CA GLY A 83 -13.84 26.24 45.49
C GLY A 83 -14.93 27.14 45.99
N LYS A 84 -14.88 27.47 47.28
CA LYS A 84 -15.50 28.69 47.78
C LYS A 84 -15.01 29.81 46.86
N VAL A 85 -15.95 30.46 46.19
CA VAL A 85 -15.72 31.64 45.35
C VAL A 85 -14.92 32.63 46.20
N GLY A 86 -13.61 32.77 45.92
CA GLY A 86 -12.66 33.54 46.73
C GLY A 86 -11.27 32.89 46.92
N GLN A 87 -11.15 31.56 46.84
CA GLN A 87 -9.84 30.88 47.01
C GLN A 87 -9.00 30.75 45.74
N PHE A 88 -9.59 30.97 44.57
CA PHE A 88 -8.87 30.92 43.29
C PHE A 88 -7.84 32.05 43.15
N ASP A 89 -8.15 33.23 43.69
CA ASP A 89 -7.26 34.39 43.64
C ASP A 89 -6.01 34.16 44.52
N GLU A 90 -6.18 33.52 45.68
CA GLU A 90 -5.07 33.17 46.57
C GLU A 90 -4.16 32.07 46.00
N ALA A 91 -4.73 31.05 45.36
CA ALA A 91 -3.94 29.97 44.75
C ALA A 91 -3.17 30.48 43.52
N CYS A 92 -3.81 31.30 42.68
CA CYS A 92 -3.15 31.93 41.53
C CYS A 92 -2.05 32.90 41.98
N ALA A 93 -2.30 33.69 43.04
CA ALA A 93 -1.30 34.57 43.63
C ALA A 93 -0.12 33.79 44.25
N ARG A 94 -0.36 32.66 44.93
CA ARG A 94 0.71 31.79 45.45
C ARG A 94 1.52 31.11 44.35
N GLU A 95 0.89 30.65 43.28
CA GLU A 95 1.58 30.04 42.14
C GLU A 95 2.43 31.09 41.39
N ALA A 96 1.91 32.31 41.21
CA ALA A 96 2.64 33.44 40.63
C ALA A 96 3.80 33.87 41.54
N ALA A 97 3.60 33.96 42.86
CA ALA A 97 4.66 34.25 43.83
C ALA A 97 5.72 33.14 43.87
N ARG A 98 5.33 31.86 43.75
CA ARG A 98 6.27 30.73 43.65
C ARG A 98 7.07 30.78 42.36
N LYS A 99 6.46 31.14 41.23
CA LYS A 99 7.19 31.36 39.96
C LYS A 99 8.13 32.56 40.01
N ALA A 100 7.75 33.62 40.71
CA ALA A 100 8.59 34.81 40.90
C ALA A 100 9.75 34.57 41.89
N SER A 101 9.53 33.73 42.91
CA SER A 101 10.55 33.39 43.92
C SER A 101 11.40 32.18 43.55
N SER A 102 11.00 31.38 42.56
CA SER A 102 11.83 30.32 42.03
C SER A 102 13.00 30.95 41.27
N PRO A 103 14.26 30.81 41.74
CA PRO A 103 15.40 31.36 41.04
C PRO A 103 15.39 30.80 39.62
N ASN A 104 15.43 31.70 38.63
CA ASN A 104 15.44 31.35 37.21
C ASN A 104 16.35 30.13 37.01
N PRO A 105 15.83 28.97 36.59
CA PRO A 105 16.69 27.84 36.30
C PRO A 105 17.66 28.33 35.24
N THR A 106 18.94 28.34 35.60
CA THR A 106 20.03 28.79 34.75
C THR A 106 19.82 28.09 33.41
N PRO A 107 19.72 28.83 32.28
CA PRO A 107 19.50 28.22 30.98
C PRO A 107 20.53 27.11 30.84
N PRO A 108 20.10 25.86 30.56
CA PRO A 108 21.03 24.74 30.48
C PRO A 108 22.12 25.15 29.52
N SER A 109 23.35 25.23 30.04
CA SER A 109 24.54 25.59 29.31
C SER A 109 24.45 24.95 27.93
N ALA A 110 24.40 25.79 26.90
CA ALA A 110 24.39 25.40 25.50
C ALA A 110 25.74 24.74 25.20
N GLY A 111 25.93 23.52 25.71
CA GLY A 111 27.00 22.65 25.29
C GLY A 111 26.91 22.54 23.77
N PRO A 112 28.06 22.49 23.07
CA PRO A 112 28.08 22.40 21.62
C PRO A 112 27.24 21.19 21.24
N THR A 113 26.07 21.44 20.66
CA THR A 113 25.21 20.41 20.09
C THR A 113 25.96 19.86 18.90
N THR A 114 26.86 18.92 19.14
CA THR A 114 27.48 18.08 18.13
C THR A 114 26.38 17.17 17.62
N LYS A 115 25.49 17.73 16.78
CA LYS A 115 24.61 16.92 15.95
C LYS A 115 25.52 15.94 15.23
N PRO A 116 25.40 14.62 15.48
CA PRO A 116 26.30 13.64 14.88
C PRO A 116 26.24 13.83 13.37
N TRP A 117 27.40 14.12 12.78
CA TRP A 117 27.52 14.37 11.35
C TRP A 117 27.03 13.12 10.63
N LYS A 118 25.89 13.22 9.94
CA LYS A 118 25.40 12.10 9.14
C LYS A 118 26.35 11.95 7.96
N PRO A 119 26.98 10.79 7.75
CA PRO A 119 27.84 10.59 6.60
C PRO A 119 27.05 10.86 5.32
N ALA A 120 27.67 11.59 4.39
CA ALA A 120 27.06 11.85 3.09
C ALA A 120 26.67 10.52 2.43
N LEU A 121 25.39 10.39 2.05
CA LEU A 121 24.90 9.20 1.34
C LEU A 121 25.71 9.00 0.06
N THR A 122 26.21 7.79 -0.13
CA THR A 122 26.91 7.41 -1.36
C THR A 122 25.97 7.45 -2.56
N THR A 123 26.50 7.65 -3.77
CA THR A 123 25.71 7.63 -5.02
C THR A 123 24.91 6.34 -5.18
N ARG A 124 25.45 5.20 -4.74
CA ARG A 124 24.75 3.91 -4.74
C ARG A 124 23.53 3.91 -3.80
N GLN A 125 23.67 4.44 -2.59
CA GLN A 125 22.54 4.55 -1.65
C GLN A 125 21.48 5.54 -2.14
N LYS A 126 21.88 6.66 -2.75
CA LYS A 126 20.95 7.60 -3.38
C LYS A 126 20.17 6.92 -4.51
N PHE A 127 20.83 6.10 -5.32
CA PHE A 127 20.18 5.35 -6.38
C PHE A 127 19.21 4.30 -5.84
N GLU A 128 19.56 3.58 -4.77
CA GLU A 128 18.63 2.62 -4.16
C GLU A 128 17.41 3.29 -3.53
N ILE A 129 17.60 4.39 -2.80
CA ILE A 129 16.48 5.19 -2.26
C ILE A 129 15.60 5.67 -3.41
N TRP A 130 16.20 6.20 -4.48
CA TRP A 130 15.44 6.63 -5.66
C TRP A 130 14.70 5.47 -6.33
N ARG A 131 15.32 4.28 -6.43
CA ARG A 131 14.72 3.07 -7.00
C ARG A 131 13.50 2.61 -6.19
N TYR A 132 13.58 2.63 -4.87
CA TYR A 132 12.46 2.30 -3.98
C TYR A 132 11.38 3.37 -3.96
N ARG A 133 11.77 4.63 -4.20
CA ARG A 133 10.87 5.78 -4.20
C ARG A 133 10.42 6.18 -5.60
N GLN A 134 10.65 5.33 -6.61
CA GLN A 134 10.23 5.66 -7.96
C GLN A 134 8.73 5.91 -7.98
N PRO A 135 8.28 7.06 -8.53
CA PRO A 135 6.86 7.30 -8.68
C PRO A 135 6.29 6.16 -9.52
N ARG A 136 5.15 5.63 -9.08
CA ARG A 136 4.48 4.46 -9.70
C ARG A 136 4.40 4.58 -11.23
N ILE A 137 4.31 5.81 -11.76
CA ILE A 137 4.35 6.16 -13.19
C ILE A 137 5.61 5.65 -13.90
N VAL A 138 6.80 5.81 -13.32
CA VAL A 138 8.07 5.38 -13.96
C VAL A 138 8.13 3.86 -14.06
N ARG A 139 7.69 3.15 -13.01
CA ARG A 139 7.57 1.69 -13.05
C ARG A 139 6.60 1.24 -14.14
N TRP A 140 5.50 1.96 -14.30
CA TRP A 140 4.49 1.69 -15.34
C TRP A 140 5.06 1.93 -16.74
N LEU A 141 5.77 3.03 -16.96
CA LEU A 141 6.44 3.34 -18.23
C LEU A 141 7.49 2.30 -18.61
N LEU A 142 8.26 1.79 -17.64
CA LEU A 142 9.23 0.73 -17.89
C LEU A 142 8.56 -0.58 -18.30
N ILE A 143 7.44 -0.94 -17.66
CA ILE A 143 6.65 -2.13 -18.02
C ILE A 143 6.05 -1.97 -19.42
N LEU A 144 5.47 -0.81 -19.72
CA LEU A 144 4.90 -0.49 -21.04
C LEU A 144 5.99 -0.52 -22.13
N SER A 145 7.14 0.09 -21.89
CA SER A 145 8.28 0.08 -22.80
C SER A 145 8.75 -1.34 -23.12
N ARG A 146 8.90 -2.20 -22.09
CA ARG A 146 9.25 -3.61 -22.28
C ARG A 146 8.20 -4.36 -23.10
N PHE A 147 6.91 -4.10 -22.84
CA PHE A 147 5.83 -4.70 -23.61
C PHE A 147 5.87 -4.29 -25.09
N LEU A 148 6.04 -2.99 -25.38
CA LEU A 148 6.15 -2.48 -26.74
C LEU A 148 7.35 -3.08 -27.48
N LEU A 149 8.48 -3.25 -26.81
CA LEU A 149 9.68 -3.85 -27.41
C LEU A 149 9.45 -5.32 -27.79
N ILE A 150 8.77 -6.09 -26.93
CA ILE A 150 8.36 -7.47 -27.24
C ILE A 150 7.38 -7.51 -28.42
N LEU A 151 6.43 -6.58 -28.46
CA LEU A 151 5.45 -6.48 -29.55
C LEU A 151 6.12 -6.19 -30.90
N ILE A 152 7.02 -5.21 -30.94
CA ILE A 152 7.81 -4.88 -32.13
C ILE A 152 8.62 -6.07 -32.60
N GLY A 153 9.30 -6.78 -31.69
CA GLY A 153 10.08 -7.97 -32.02
C GLY A 153 9.21 -9.07 -32.65
N ARG A 154 7.99 -9.29 -32.14
CA ARG A 154 7.05 -10.26 -32.72
C ARG A 154 6.54 -9.84 -34.10
N LEU A 155 6.20 -8.56 -34.28
CA LEU A 155 5.78 -8.05 -35.58
C LEU A 155 6.88 -8.20 -36.64
N ALA A 156 8.15 -7.99 -36.26
CA ALA A 156 9.28 -8.21 -37.16
C ALA A 156 9.41 -9.67 -37.61
N VAL A 157 9.20 -10.64 -36.71
CA VAL A 157 9.19 -12.08 -37.06
C VAL A 157 8.06 -12.40 -38.04
N VAL A 158 6.85 -11.90 -37.77
CA VAL A 158 5.71 -12.10 -38.67
C VAL A 158 5.98 -11.49 -40.05
N ALA A 159 6.50 -10.27 -40.10
CA ALA A 159 6.86 -9.62 -41.36
C ALA A 159 7.92 -10.41 -42.14
N ALA A 160 8.94 -10.96 -41.46
CA ALA A 160 9.94 -11.81 -42.07
C ALA A 160 9.35 -13.12 -42.63
N MET A 161 8.39 -13.74 -41.93
CA MET A 161 7.68 -14.91 -42.43
C MET A 161 6.86 -14.61 -43.69
N PHE A 162 6.12 -13.49 -43.69
CA PHE A 162 5.37 -13.05 -44.87
C PHE A 162 6.29 -12.74 -46.05
N TYR A 163 7.43 -12.10 -45.81
CA TYR A 163 8.42 -11.84 -46.84
C TYR A 163 8.99 -13.15 -47.43
N GLY A 164 9.39 -14.09 -46.57
CA GLY A 164 9.86 -15.40 -47.00
C GLY A 164 8.81 -16.19 -47.79
N TYR A 165 7.55 -16.10 -47.39
CA TYR A 165 6.43 -16.71 -48.11
C TYR A 165 6.21 -16.07 -49.48
N ALA A 166 6.19 -14.73 -49.55
CA ALA A 166 6.04 -14.00 -50.81
C ALA A 166 7.16 -14.37 -51.80
N GLU A 167 8.39 -14.49 -51.31
CA GLU A 167 9.53 -14.89 -52.12
C GLU A 167 9.42 -16.35 -52.58
N ALA A 168 9.00 -17.28 -51.70
CA ALA A 168 8.74 -18.66 -52.08
C ALA A 168 7.65 -18.79 -53.15
N VAL A 169 6.58 -17.99 -53.05
CA VAL A 169 5.53 -17.91 -54.08
C VAL A 169 6.09 -17.37 -55.38
N ARG A 170 6.91 -16.31 -55.35
CA ARG A 170 7.58 -15.74 -56.52
C ARG A 170 8.43 -16.79 -57.25
N TRP A 171 9.25 -17.54 -56.51
CA TRP A 171 10.03 -18.67 -57.04
C TRP A 171 9.14 -19.78 -57.59
N SER A 172 8.06 -20.12 -56.89
CA SER A 172 7.11 -21.13 -57.34
C SER A 172 6.48 -20.73 -58.67
N ILE A 173 5.99 -19.49 -58.81
CA ILE A 173 5.45 -18.93 -60.06
C ILE A 173 6.48 -18.99 -61.19
N ALA A 174 7.73 -18.63 -60.92
CA ALA A 174 8.80 -18.73 -61.91
C ALA A 174 9.10 -20.19 -62.33
N SER A 175 8.93 -21.15 -61.42
CA SER A 175 9.12 -22.59 -61.68
C SER A 175 7.88 -23.32 -62.23
N LEU A 176 6.71 -22.66 -62.25
CA LEU A 176 5.40 -23.24 -62.57
C LEU A 176 5.15 -23.36 -64.08
N ALA A 177 5.96 -24.17 -64.74
CA ALA A 177 5.52 -24.94 -65.90
C ALA A 177 4.66 -26.17 -65.49
N HIS A 178 4.57 -26.52 -64.19
CA HIS A 178 3.89 -27.73 -63.71
C HIS A 178 2.98 -27.45 -62.48
N GLY A 179 1.74 -27.07 -62.76
CA GLY A 179 0.74 -26.39 -61.90
C GLY A 179 0.38 -26.94 -60.51
N TRP A 180 0.72 -28.18 -60.17
CA TRP A 180 0.13 -28.87 -59.02
C TRP A 180 0.90 -28.69 -57.70
N TYR A 181 2.24 -28.60 -57.75
CA TYR A 181 3.07 -28.55 -56.54
C TYR A 181 2.92 -27.24 -55.75
N ALA A 182 2.45 -26.16 -56.37
CA ALA A 182 2.24 -24.87 -55.73
C ALA A 182 1.19 -24.94 -54.60
N LEU A 183 0.12 -25.71 -54.81
CA LEU A 183 -0.96 -25.85 -53.84
C LEU A 183 -0.49 -26.56 -52.56
N LEU A 184 0.43 -27.52 -52.69
CA LEU A 184 1.01 -28.24 -51.55
C LEU A 184 1.91 -27.37 -50.67
N ILE A 185 2.44 -26.26 -51.19
CA ILE A 185 3.28 -25.32 -50.43
C ILE A 185 2.43 -24.19 -49.83
N ILE A 186 1.44 -23.71 -50.58
CA ILE A 186 0.56 -22.61 -50.17
C ILE A 186 -0.32 -22.99 -48.98
N PHE A 187 -0.93 -24.18 -49.01
CA PHE A 187 -1.93 -24.59 -48.01
C PHE A 187 -1.35 -24.75 -46.59
N PRO A 188 -0.20 -25.42 -46.38
CA PRO A 188 0.42 -25.50 -45.06
C PRO A 188 0.91 -24.15 -44.56
N GLY A 189 1.40 -23.28 -45.45
CA GLY A 189 1.84 -21.93 -45.11
C GLY A 189 0.71 -21.09 -44.51
N ILE A 190 -0.48 -21.14 -45.12
CA ILE A 190 -1.68 -20.45 -44.60
C ILE A 190 -2.08 -20.97 -43.22
N MET A 191 -2.05 -22.29 -43.01
CA MET A 191 -2.42 -22.89 -41.73
C MET A 191 -1.47 -22.50 -40.58
N VAL A 192 -0.17 -22.43 -40.86
CA VAL A 192 0.84 -21.99 -39.87
C VAL A 192 0.63 -20.52 -39.50
N VAL A 193 0.34 -19.65 -40.48
CA VAL A 193 0.07 -18.23 -40.22
C VAL A 193 -1.21 -18.05 -39.38
N LEU A 194 -2.28 -18.78 -39.71
CA LEU A 194 -3.54 -18.74 -38.95
C LEU A 194 -3.33 -19.23 -37.50
N ALA A 195 -2.59 -20.30 -37.29
CA ALA A 195 -2.27 -20.80 -35.95
C ALA A 195 -1.47 -19.76 -35.13
N GLY A 196 -0.48 -19.11 -35.75
CA GLY A 196 0.29 -18.03 -35.11
C GLY A 196 -0.56 -16.82 -34.71
N LEU A 197 -1.50 -16.41 -35.57
CA LEU A 197 -2.48 -15.37 -35.27
C LEU A 197 -3.37 -15.77 -34.08
N MET A 198 -3.85 -17.02 -34.06
CA MET A 198 -4.74 -17.48 -33.00
C MET A 198 -4.06 -17.46 -31.62
N VAL A 199 -2.81 -17.91 -31.52
CA VAL A 199 -2.02 -17.84 -30.28
C VAL A 199 -1.82 -16.38 -29.83
N THR A 200 -1.60 -15.48 -30.78
CA THR A 200 -1.45 -14.04 -30.48
C THR A 200 -2.73 -13.44 -29.90
N VAL A 201 -3.90 -13.80 -30.46
CA VAL A 201 -5.22 -13.39 -29.95
C VAL A 201 -5.47 -13.93 -28.53
N ILE A 202 -5.15 -15.20 -28.26
CA ILE A 202 -5.32 -15.80 -26.93
C ILE A 202 -4.47 -15.08 -25.88
N ILE A 203 -3.20 -14.79 -26.20
CA ILE A 203 -2.30 -14.05 -25.31
C ILE A 203 -2.82 -12.62 -25.08
N ALA A 204 -3.28 -11.94 -26.13
CA ALA A 204 -3.86 -10.61 -26.03
C ALA A 204 -5.13 -10.62 -25.16
N MET A 205 -6.02 -11.59 -25.33
CA MET A 205 -7.24 -11.74 -24.52
C MET A 205 -6.93 -12.02 -23.05
N ASN A 206 -5.94 -12.87 -22.75
CA ASN A 206 -5.49 -13.12 -21.38
C ASN A 206 -4.88 -11.87 -20.75
N PHE A 207 -4.14 -11.08 -21.52
CA PHE A 207 -3.60 -9.81 -21.05
C PHE A 207 -4.70 -8.76 -20.84
N LEU A 208 -5.71 -8.72 -21.71
CA LEU A 208 -6.89 -7.88 -21.56
C LEU A 208 -7.69 -8.28 -20.30
N HIS A 209 -8.01 -9.56 -20.11
CA HIS A 209 -8.79 -10.00 -18.94
C HIS A 209 -8.01 -9.90 -17.62
N GLY A 210 -6.73 -10.31 -17.60
CA GLY A 210 -5.91 -10.29 -16.38
C GLY A 210 -5.32 -8.91 -16.05
N GLY A 211 -4.97 -8.13 -17.08
CA GLY A 211 -4.39 -6.79 -16.94
C GLY A 211 -5.42 -5.72 -16.61
N TRP A 212 -6.66 -5.82 -17.14
CA TRP A 212 -7.71 -4.86 -16.81
C TRP A 212 -8.22 -4.99 -15.39
N LYS A 213 -8.26 -6.19 -14.80
CA LYS A 213 -8.69 -6.34 -13.41
C LYS A 213 -7.76 -5.60 -12.45
N GLY A 214 -6.44 -5.73 -12.65
CA GLY A 214 -5.44 -4.97 -11.90
C GLY A 214 -5.47 -3.46 -12.18
N LEU A 215 -5.83 -3.03 -13.40
CA LEU A 215 -5.99 -1.62 -13.75
C LEU A 215 -7.28 -1.00 -13.19
N SER A 216 -8.38 -1.77 -13.19
CA SER A 216 -9.68 -1.40 -12.62
C SER A 216 -9.58 -1.23 -11.11
N ASP A 217 -8.98 -2.19 -10.42
CA ASP A 217 -8.72 -2.11 -8.98
C ASP A 217 -7.82 -0.89 -8.69
N PHE A 218 -6.82 -0.61 -9.54
CA PHE A 218 -5.95 0.55 -9.44
C PHE A 218 -6.63 1.91 -9.71
N LEU A 219 -7.60 1.97 -10.62
CA LEU A 219 -8.35 3.20 -10.90
C LEU A 219 -9.40 3.47 -9.81
N ASN A 220 -10.01 2.42 -9.26
CA ASN A 220 -10.99 2.55 -8.18
C ASN A 220 -10.34 2.89 -6.82
N ASP A 221 -9.10 2.44 -6.55
CA ASP A 221 -8.35 2.81 -5.34
C ASP A 221 -7.90 4.30 -5.29
N ARG A 222 -8.05 5.06 -6.38
CA ARG A 222 -7.65 6.48 -6.44
C ARG A 222 -8.70 7.48 -5.93
N GLY A 223 -9.87 7.01 -5.47
CA GLY A 223 -10.96 7.91 -5.10
C GLY A 223 -10.83 8.64 -3.76
N HIS A 224 -10.14 8.07 -2.75
CA HIS A 224 -10.39 8.50 -1.36
C HIS A 224 -9.18 8.76 -0.47
N GLU A 225 -7.94 8.54 -0.92
CA GLU A 225 -6.76 8.76 -0.08
C GLU A 225 -5.98 10.02 -0.48
N GLY A 226 -6.43 11.18 0.02
CA GLY A 226 -5.52 12.22 0.49
C GLY A 226 -5.11 13.32 -0.50
N LEU A 227 -5.84 14.45 -0.44
CA LEU A 227 -5.28 15.78 -0.70
C LEU A 227 -5.51 16.78 0.46
N THR A 228 -5.94 16.32 1.64
CA THR A 228 -5.89 17.15 2.85
C THR A 228 -4.75 16.67 3.72
N VAL A 229 -3.53 17.13 3.41
CA VAL A 229 -2.46 17.14 4.40
C VAL A 229 -2.94 18.11 5.49
N PRO A 230 -3.14 17.68 6.75
CA PRO A 230 -3.49 18.61 7.80
C PRO A 230 -2.35 19.63 7.93
N SER A 231 -2.70 20.92 7.86
CA SER A 231 -1.79 22.08 7.90
C SER A 231 -0.84 22.10 9.11
N ASP A 232 -1.12 21.28 10.10
CA ASP A 232 -0.55 21.26 11.44
C ASP A 232 0.44 20.09 11.63
N ALA A 233 0.66 19.27 10.60
CA ALA A 233 1.68 18.22 10.61
C ALA A 233 3.13 18.79 10.66
N TRP A 234 3.34 20.05 10.27
CA TRP A 234 4.65 20.70 10.32
C TRP A 234 4.98 21.39 11.65
N THR A 235 4.01 21.58 12.55
CA THR A 235 4.23 22.33 13.81
C THR A 235 4.50 21.44 15.03
N ARG A 236 4.35 20.12 14.93
CA ARG A 236 4.70 19.20 16.03
C ARG A 236 6.21 18.97 16.11
N LYS A 237 6.92 19.97 16.64
CA LYS A 237 8.30 19.82 17.12
C LYS A 237 8.36 18.65 18.10
N THR A 238 9.24 17.72 17.75
CA THR A 238 9.85 16.67 18.56
C THR A 238 10.06 17.08 20.03
N THR A 239 9.07 16.81 20.88
CA THR A 239 9.27 16.75 22.34
C THR A 239 9.22 15.27 22.70
N ARG A 240 10.22 14.52 22.24
CA ARG A 240 10.37 13.11 22.58
C ARG A 240 11.28 13.04 23.80
N THR A 241 10.64 12.92 24.96
CA THR A 241 11.23 12.66 26.27
C THR A 241 12.20 11.49 26.17
N SER A 242 13.49 11.77 26.36
CA SER A 242 14.55 10.78 26.50
C SER A 242 14.43 10.09 27.86
N GLY A 243 13.56 9.07 27.93
CA GLY A 243 13.53 8.12 29.03
C GLY A 243 14.81 7.27 29.02
N ARG A 244 15.72 7.62 29.94
CA ARG A 244 17.02 6.99 30.19
C ARG A 244 16.79 5.61 30.84
N THR A 245 16.80 4.53 30.07
CA THR A 245 16.92 3.16 30.61
C THR A 245 18.33 2.98 31.17
N ARG A 246 18.43 3.01 32.51
CA ARG A 246 19.61 2.60 33.26
C ARG A 246 19.51 1.07 33.43
N TRP A 247 20.39 0.34 32.76
CA TRP A 247 20.63 -1.07 33.07
C TRP A 247 21.51 -1.14 34.33
N ILE A 248 21.08 -1.92 35.30
CA ILE A 248 21.88 -2.37 36.45
C ILE A 248 22.66 -3.61 36.00
#